data_AF-A0A2J8WGN2-F1
#
_entry.id   AF-A0A2J8WGN2-F1
#
_cell.length_a   1.000
_cell.length_b   1.000
_cell.length_c   1.000
_cell.angle_alpha   90.00
_cell.angle_beta   90.00
_cell.angle_gamma   90.00
#
_symmetry.space_group_name_H-M   'P 1'
#
loop_
_entity.id
_entity.type
_entity.pdbx_description
1 polymer ?
#
loop_
_entity_poly.entity_id
_entity_poly.type
_entity_poly.pdbx_seq_one_letter_code
_entity_poly.pdbx_strand_id
1 'polypeptide(L)' 'NNPNANLMLASGSFDKCVHIWNTQTGALVHSYRGTGGIFEVCWNAAGDKVGASASDGSVCVLDLRK' A
#
# COMPACT_ATOMS: atom_id res chain seq x y z
N ASN A 1 -4.46 16.67 -16.29
CA ASN A 1 -4.35 17.00 -14.85
C ASN A 1 -5.72 16.85 -14.22
N ASN A 2 -5.95 15.78 -13.46
CA ASN A 2 -7.27 15.43 -12.96
C ASN A 2 -7.34 15.72 -11.44
N PRO A 3 -8.05 16.79 -11.00
CA PRO A 3 -8.05 17.25 -9.61
C PRO A 3 -8.92 16.40 -8.65
N ASN A 4 -9.59 15.36 -9.16
CA ASN A 4 -10.48 14.49 -8.38
C ASN A 4 -10.15 12.99 -8.54
N ALA A 5 -9.01 12.63 -9.13
CA ALA A 5 -8.56 11.25 -9.10
C ALA A 5 -8.24 10.91 -7.64
N ASN A 6 -8.86 9.85 -7.11
CA ASN A 6 -8.70 9.36 -5.75
C ASN A 6 -7.22 9.00 -5.52
N LEU A 7 -6.41 10.00 -5.18
CA LEU A 7 -4.95 9.88 -5.07
C LEU A 7 -4.68 9.04 -3.82
N MET A 8 -4.25 7.81 -4.06
CA MET A 8 -3.89 6.88 -3.01
C MET A 8 -2.37 6.87 -2.83
N LEU A 9 -1.92 6.91 -1.59
CA LEU A 9 -0.52 6.69 -1.23
C LEU A 9 -0.39 5.31 -0.59
N ALA A 10 0.61 4.54 -1.00
CA ALA A 10 1.01 3.32 -0.29
C ALA A 10 2.31 3.60 0.50
N SER A 11 2.39 3.05 1.70
CA SER A 11 3.60 3.11 2.52
C SER A 11 3.84 1.77 3.23
N GLY A 12 5.08 1.32 3.28
CA GLY A 12 5.52 0.17 4.08
C GLY A 12 6.30 0.62 5.32
N SER A 13 6.22 -0.13 6.41
CA SER A 13 6.89 0.17 7.67
C SER A 13 7.53 -1.07 8.32
N PHE A 14 8.55 -0.84 9.15
CA PHE A 14 9.18 -1.86 9.99
C PHE A 14 8.25 -2.41 11.10
N ASP A 15 7.11 -1.76 11.35
CA ASP A 15 6.03 -2.28 12.21
C ASP A 15 5.27 -3.48 11.61
N LYS A 16 5.69 -3.90 10.41
CA LYS A 16 5.17 -5.01 9.60
C LYS A 16 3.89 -4.68 8.84
N CYS A 17 3.57 -3.40 8.69
CA CYS A 17 2.35 -2.96 8.01
C CYS A 17 2.62 -2.34 6.64
N VAL A 18 1.64 -2.53 5.75
CA VAL A 18 1.42 -1.72 4.56
C VAL A 18 0.18 -0.88 4.83
N HIS A 19 0.29 0.43 4.64
CA HIS A 19 -0.80 1.38 4.80
C HIS A 19 -1.14 2.01 3.46
N ILE A 20 -2.44 2.13 3.19
CA ILE A 20 -2.96 2.84 2.04
C ILE A 20 -3.76 4.04 2.53
N TRP A 21 -3.40 5.22 2.05
CA TRP A 21 -3.94 6.50 2.48
C TRP A 21 -4.68 7.18 1.34
N ASN A 22 -5.76 7.87 1.67
CA ASN A 22 -6.33 8.88 0.79
C ASN A 22 -5.54 10.18 1.01
N THR A 23 -4.82 10.65 0.00
CA THR A 23 -3.95 11.83 0.16
C THR A 23 -4.72 13.14 0.23
N GLN A 24 -5.98 13.16 -0.22
CA GLN A 24 -6.82 14.35 -0.17
C GLN A 24 -7.40 14.58 1.23
N THR A 25 -7.80 13.51 1.92
CA THR A 25 -8.37 13.59 3.27
C THR A 25 -7.36 13.29 4.37
N GLY A 26 -6.21 12.68 4.04
CA GLY A 26 -5.25 12.15 5.01
C GLY A 26 -5.74 10.87 5.71
N ALA A 27 -6.89 10.33 5.33
CA ALA A 27 -7.47 9.17 6.01
C ALA A 27 -6.73 7.88 5.63
N LEU A 28 -6.50 7.01 6.62
CA LEU A 28 -6.07 5.65 6.40
C LEU A 28 -7.25 4.84 5.85
N VAL A 29 -7.13 4.36 4.61
CA VAL A 29 -8.18 3.63 3.90
C VAL A 29 -8.03 2.13 4.11
N HIS A 30 -6.79 1.62 4.01
CA HIS A 30 -6.49 0.22 4.22
C HIS A 30 -5.21 0.04 5.03
N SER A 31 -5.18 -1.05 5.79
CA SER A 31 -4.00 -1.51 6.51
C SER A 31 -3.90 -3.02 6.36
N TYR A 32 -2.72 -3.49 5.98
CA TYR A 32 -2.39 -4.91 5.95
C TYR A 32 -1.20 -5.15 6.86
N ARG A 33 -1.29 -6.20 7.68
CA ARG A 33 -0.21 -6.60 8.58
C ARG A 33 0.40 -7.92 8.13
N GLY A 34 1.67 -7.87 7.76
CA GLY A 34 2.49 -9.03 7.46
C GLY A 34 3.23 -9.56 8.68
N THR A 35 4.19 -10.44 8.41
CA THR A 35 5.01 -11.15 9.41
C THR A 35 6.40 -10.52 9.61
N GLY A 36 6.90 -9.80 8.61
CA GLY A 36 8.18 -9.09 8.59
C GLY A 36 8.03 -7.59 8.30
N GLY A 37 9.07 -6.81 8.56
CA GLY A 37 9.09 -5.37 8.28
C GLY A 37 9.10 -5.11 6.78
N ILE A 38 8.33 -4.13 6.31
CA ILE A 38 8.20 -3.84 4.87
C ILE A 38 9.29 -2.88 4.43
N PHE A 39 10.03 -3.26 3.39
CA PHE A 39 11.11 -2.43 2.84
C PHE A 39 10.67 -1.62 1.63
N GLU A 40 9.92 -2.23 0.73
CA GLU A 40 9.52 -1.63 -0.53
C GLU A 40 8.03 -1.86 -0.78
N VAL A 41 7.41 -0.88 -1.42
CA VAL A 41 6.03 -0.95 -1.91
C VAL A 41 5.97 -0.43 -3.34
N CYS A 42 5.15 -1.05 -4.17
CA CYS A 42 4.98 -0.62 -5.56
C CYS A 42 3.54 -0.83 -6.02
N TRP A 43 3.00 0.19 -6.69
CA TRP A 43 1.71 0.10 -7.37
C TRP A 43 1.87 -0.58 -8.72
N ASN A 44 0.89 -1.38 -9.11
CA ASN A 44 0.79 -1.81 -10.51
C ASN A 44 0.34 -0.64 -11.41
N ALA A 45 0.51 -0.80 -12.73
CA ALA A 45 0.19 0.26 -13.69
C ALA A 45 -1.29 0.69 -13.68
N ALA A 46 -2.20 -0.21 -13.29
CA ALA A 46 -3.62 0.06 -13.21
C ALA A 46 -4.06 0.74 -11.89
N GLY A 47 -3.16 0.85 -10.90
CA GLY A 47 -3.41 1.53 -9.62
C GLY A 47 -4.38 0.80 -8.70
N ASP A 48 -4.64 -0.48 -8.91
CA ASP A 48 -5.57 -1.30 -8.12
C ASP A 48 -4.88 -2.33 -7.23
N LYS A 49 -3.59 -2.56 -7.44
CA LYS A 49 -2.80 -3.51 -6.64
C LYS A 49 -1.53 -2.89 -6.12
N VAL A 50 -1.14 -3.32 -4.93
CA VAL A 50 0.13 -2.94 -4.30
C VAL A 50 0.92 -4.20 -4.00
N GLY A 51 2.12 -4.29 -4.57
CA GLY A 51 3.13 -5.27 -4.16
C GLY A 51 3.95 -4.73 -2.99
N ALA A 52 4.31 -5.59 -2.05
CA ALA A 52 5.21 -5.25 -0.95
C ALA A 52 6.18 -6.40 -0.65
N SER A 53 7.43 -6.05 -0.34
CA SER A 53 8.49 -6.99 0.06
C SER A 53 8.83 -6.84 1.54
N ALA A 54 9.01 -7.95 2.24
CA ALA A 54 9.20 -8.00 3.67
C ALA A 54 10.56 -8.61 4.08
N SER A 55 11.00 -8.28 5.29
CA SER A 55 12.29 -8.70 5.85
C SER A 55 12.43 -10.19 6.16
N ASP A 56 11.33 -10.93 6.15
CA ASP A 56 11.31 -12.38 6.34
C ASP A 56 11.33 -13.17 5.02
N GLY A 57 11.57 -12.48 3.90
CA GLY A 57 11.57 -13.05 2.56
C GLY A 57 10.17 -13.17 1.94
N SER A 58 9.12 -12.75 2.64
CA SER A 58 7.76 -12.76 2.10
C SER A 58 7.54 -11.63 1.10
N VAL A 59 6.70 -11.91 0.09
CA VAL A 59 6.14 -10.89 -0.81
C VAL A 59 4.62 -11.01 -0.75
N CYS A 60 3.93 -9.89 -0.60
CA CYS A 60 2.47 -9.85 -0.67
C CYS A 60 1.99 -8.93 -1.79
N VAL A 61 0.81 -9.26 -2.32
CA VAL A 61 0.08 -8.43 -3.27
C VAL A 61 -1.27 -8.12 -2.65
N LEU A 62 -1.52 -6.84 -2.40
CA LEU A 62 -2.80 -6.35 -1.94
C LEU A 62 -3.67 -6.01 -3.15
N ASP A 63 -4.89 -6.54 -3.19
CA ASP A 63 -5.91 -6.14 -4.16
C ASP A 63 -6.88 -5.16 -3.50
N LEU A 64 -7.03 -3.98 -4.08
CA LEU A 64 -7.91 -2.91 -3.58
C LEU A 64 -9.27 -2.89 -4.26
N ARG A 65 -9.50 -3.77 -5.25
CA ARG A 65 -10.81 -4.02 -5.83
C ARG A 65 -11.48 -5.08 -4.96
N LYS A 66 -12.45 -4.69 -4.13
CA LYS A 66 -13.40 -5.64 -3.57
C LYS A 66 -14.37 -6.12 -4.64
#